data_AF-T2JPI3-F1
#
_entry.id   AF-T2JPI3-F1
#
_cell.length_a   1.000
_cell.length_b   1.000
_cell.length_c   1.000
_cell.angle_alpha   90.00
_cell.angle_beta   90.00
_cell.angle_gamma   90.00
#
_symmetry.space_group_name_H-M   'P 1'
#
loop_
_entity.id
_entity.type
_entity.pdbx_description
1 polymer ?
#
loop_
_entity_poly.entity_id
_entity_poly.type
_entity_poly.pdbx_seq_one_letter_code
_entity_poly.pdbx_strand_id
1 'polypeptide(L)'
;MVFVGFATSDAYNSTFKVIIVFLAAIGVILTPIYLLSMLREMLYGPENKELVSHTKLIDAEPREVFIIACLLIPIIGIGLYPKIVTQIYDSTTTQLTALLRQSVPSLVEEVEVASRYDLAVKAPIIK
;
A
#
# COMPACT_ATOMS: atom_id res chain seq x y z
N MET A 1 2.73 -1.55 -5.72
CA MET A 1 1.31 -1.98 -5.74
C MET A 1 1.13 -3.28 -4.94
N VAL A 2 1.46 -3.26 -3.65
CA VAL A 2 1.54 -4.49 -2.84
C VAL A 2 0.15 -4.99 -2.44
N PHE A 3 -0.72 -4.10 -1.92
CA PHE A 3 -2.08 -4.48 -1.53
C PHE A 3 -2.95 -4.92 -2.71
N VAL A 4 -2.77 -4.32 -3.89
CA VAL A 4 -3.43 -4.78 -5.12
C VAL A 4 -2.96 -6.19 -5.48
N GLY A 5 -1.67 -6.49 -5.32
CA GLY A 5 -1.14 -7.84 -5.51
C GLY A 5 -1.76 -8.88 -4.57
N PHE A 6 -1.99 -8.53 -3.30
CA PHE A 6 -2.71 -9.42 -2.37
C PHE A 6 -4.18 -9.63 -2.80
N ALA A 7 -4.85 -8.60 -3.28
CA ALA A 7 -6.23 -8.69 -3.73
C ALA A 7 -6.39 -9.54 -5.01
N THR A 8 -5.43 -9.48 -5.94
CA THR A 8 -5.52 -10.17 -7.24
C THR A 8 -4.78 -11.50 -7.31
N SER A 9 -3.96 -11.85 -6.33
CA SER A 9 -3.17 -13.10 -6.35
C SER A 9 -4.04 -14.34 -6.13
N ASP A 10 -3.98 -15.31 -7.03
CA ASP A 10 -4.70 -16.59 -6.88
C ASP A 10 -4.09 -17.52 -5.81
N ALA A 11 -2.94 -17.15 -5.24
CA ALA A 11 -2.24 -17.93 -4.23
C ALA A 11 -2.92 -17.94 -2.85
N TYR A 12 -3.88 -17.05 -2.59
CA TYR A 12 -4.49 -16.88 -1.27
C TYR A 12 -6.00 -17.16 -1.27
N ASN A 13 -6.51 -17.70 -0.17
CA ASN A 13 -7.95 -17.90 0.05
C ASN A 13 -8.70 -16.55 0.11
N SER A 14 -9.90 -16.50 -0.47
CA SER A 14 -10.80 -15.35 -0.48
C SER A 14 -11.03 -14.73 0.92
N THR A 15 -11.21 -15.55 1.96
CA THR A 15 -11.42 -15.03 3.32
C THR A 15 -10.21 -14.24 3.83
N PHE A 16 -9.00 -14.74 3.58
CA PHE A 16 -7.76 -14.07 3.96
C PHE A 16 -7.58 -12.74 3.22
N LYS A 17 -7.86 -12.73 1.91
CA LYS A 17 -7.79 -11.50 1.09
C LYS A 17 -8.68 -10.40 1.64
N VAL A 18 -9.93 -10.72 1.99
CA VAL A 18 -10.89 -9.75 2.52
C VAL A 18 -10.37 -9.11 3.81
N ILE A 19 -9.83 -9.92 4.74
CA ILE A 19 -9.29 -9.41 6.01
C ILE A 19 -8.14 -8.43 5.78
N ILE A 20 -7.16 -8.80 4.94
CA ILE A 20 -5.99 -7.95 4.66
C ILE A 20 -6.38 -6.66 3.95
N VAL A 21 -7.27 -6.73 2.96
CA VAL A 21 -7.75 -5.54 2.24
C VAL A 21 -8.53 -4.62 3.18
N PHE A 22 -9.34 -5.17 4.09
CA PHE A 22 -10.05 -4.40 5.09
C PHE A 22 -9.08 -3.67 6.05
N LEU A 23 -8.06 -4.36 6.56
CA LEU A 23 -7.01 -3.75 7.38
C LEU A 23 -6.25 -2.64 6.62
N ALA A 24 -5.97 -2.85 5.33
CA ALA A 24 -5.33 -1.83 4.50
C ALA A 24 -6.22 -0.58 4.35
N ALA A 25 -7.53 -0.74 4.22
CA ALA A 25 -8.48 0.37 4.12
C ALA A 25 -8.52 1.24 5.39
N ILE A 26 -8.35 0.64 6.57
CA ILE A 26 -8.25 1.40 7.84
C ILE A 26 -7.10 2.41 7.78
N GLY A 27 -5.93 2.01 7.27
CA GLY A 27 -4.77 2.90 7.12
C GLY A 27 -5.03 4.10 6.20
N VAL A 28 -5.77 3.88 5.10
CA VAL A 28 -6.18 4.94 4.16
C VAL A 28 -7.10 5.95 4.84
N ILE A 29 -7.96 5.52 5.76
CA ILE A 29 -8.86 6.40 6.52
C ILE A 29 -8.11 7.15 7.64
N LEU A 30 -7.22 6.48 8.37
CA LEU A 30 -6.49 7.08 9.49
C LEU A 30 -5.51 8.18 9.05
N THR A 31 -4.91 8.05 7.87
CA THR A 31 -3.93 9.00 7.35
C THR A 31 -4.48 10.43 7.24
N PRO A 32 -5.60 10.72 6.53
CA PRO A 32 -6.17 12.06 6.49
C PRO A 32 -6.71 12.50 7.85
N ILE A 33 -7.25 11.61 8.69
CA ILE A 33 -7.73 12.02 10.03
C ILE A 33 -6.60 12.66 10.83
N TYR A 34 -5.44 12.01 10.89
CA TYR A 34 -4.29 12.52 11.63
C TYR A 34 -3.69 13.77 10.97
N LEU A 35 -3.43 13.72 9.66
CA LEU A 35 -2.80 14.84 8.96
C LEU A 35 -3.68 16.09 8.93
N LEU A 36 -5.00 15.94 8.73
CA LEU A 36 -5.92 17.08 8.75
C LEU A 36 -6.13 17.64 10.16
N SER A 37 -6.13 16.78 11.19
CA SER A 37 -6.22 17.24 12.58
C SER A 37 -4.98 18.04 12.98
N MET A 38 -3.78 17.55 12.63
CA MET A 38 -2.53 18.28 12.87
C MET A 38 -2.49 19.60 12.10
N LEU A 39 -2.86 19.59 10.81
CA LEU A 39 -2.90 20.80 10.00
C LEU A 39 -3.86 21.83 10.60
N ARG A 40 -5.03 21.38 11.07
CA ARG A 40 -6.01 22.22 11.77
C ARG A 40 -5.42 22.83 13.04
N GLU A 41 -4.81 22.02 13.90
CA GLU A 41 -4.26 22.50 15.17
C GLU A 41 -3.08 23.45 14.98
N MET A 42 -2.22 23.20 13.98
CA MET A 42 -1.01 23.98 13.75
C MET A 42 -1.25 25.27 12.94
N LEU A 43 -2.13 25.25 11.94
CA LEU A 43 -2.32 26.39 11.02
C LEU A 43 -3.67 27.11 11.18
N TYR A 44 -4.70 26.42 11.66
CA TYR A 44 -6.09 26.93 11.69
C TYR A 44 -6.68 27.04 13.11
N GLY A 45 -5.90 26.69 14.15
CA GLY A 45 -6.29 26.76 15.55
C GLY A 45 -6.05 28.16 16.16
N PRO A 46 -6.60 28.43 17.36
CA PRO A 46 -6.29 29.65 18.08
C PRO A 46 -4.80 29.68 18.47
N GLU A 47 -4.19 30.86 18.36
CA GLU A 47 -2.77 31.03 18.68
C GLU A 47 -2.46 30.69 20.14
N ASN A 48 -1.43 29.89 20.35
CA ASN A 48 -0.94 29.58 21.69
C ASN A 48 -0.12 30.76 22.23
N LYS A 49 -0.70 31.48 23.20
CA LYS A 49 -0.12 32.70 23.79
C LYS A 49 1.24 32.47 24.50
N GLU A 50 1.53 31.26 24.98
CA GLU A 50 2.86 30.93 25.54
C GLU A 50 3.94 30.82 24.45
N LEU A 51 3.61 30.29 23.27
CA LEU A 51 4.58 30.10 22.20
C LEU A 51 4.91 31.42 21.50
N VAL A 52 3.91 32.29 21.34
CA VAL A 52 4.05 33.63 20.73
C VAL A 52 4.87 34.58 21.60
N SER A 53 4.80 34.46 22.93
CA SER A 53 5.56 35.34 23.84
C SER A 53 7.05 35.02 23.91
N HIS A 54 7.45 33.76 23.64
CA HIS A 54 8.83 33.30 23.77
C HIS A 54 9.52 32.97 22.45
N THR A 55 8.77 32.80 21.36
CA THR A 55 9.32 32.41 20.05
C THR A 55 9.07 33.53 19.04
N LYS A 56 10.15 34.06 18.47
CA LYS A 56 10.04 34.96 17.32
C LYS A 56 9.55 34.14 16.13
N LEU A 57 8.28 34.27 15.79
CA LEU A 57 7.70 33.64 14.60
C LEU A 57 8.47 34.16 13.38
N ILE A 58 9.23 33.28 12.74
CA ILE A 58 10.06 33.56 11.57
C ILE A 58 9.33 33.03 10.35
N ASP A 59 9.21 33.88 9.32
CA ASP A 59 8.71 33.50 8.01
C ASP A 59 9.68 32.53 7.31
N ALA A 60 9.15 31.69 6.42
CA ALA A 60 9.95 30.72 5.68
C ALA A 60 11.04 31.42 4.85
N GLU A 61 12.29 31.02 5.05
CA GLU A 61 13.39 31.60 4.30
C GLU A 61 13.43 31.04 2.86
N PRO A 62 13.90 31.80 1.85
CA PRO A 62 13.90 31.37 0.45
C PRO A 62 14.60 30.01 0.20
N ARG A 63 15.59 29.67 1.03
CA ARG A 63 16.28 28.37 0.99
C ARG A 63 15.34 27.20 1.36
N GLU A 64 14.41 27.40 2.29
CA GLU A 64 13.50 26.38 2.79
C GLU A 64 12.41 26.09 1.76
N VAL A 65 11.89 27.16 1.15
CA VAL A 65 10.95 27.06 0.02
C VAL A 65 11.56 26.30 -1.15
N PHE A 66 12.84 26.57 -1.48
CA PHE A 66 13.53 25.85 -2.56
C PHE A 66 13.64 24.34 -2.29
N ILE A 67 13.97 23.94 -1.06
CA ILE A 67 14.06 22.52 -0.68
C ILE A 67 12.70 21.83 -0.81
N ILE A 68 11.64 22.45 -0.28
CA ILE A 68 10.27 21.90 -0.38
C ILE A 68 9.82 21.81 -1.84
N ALA A 69 10.10 22.83 -2.66
CA ALA A 69 9.80 22.81 -4.09
C ALA A 69 10.54 21.66 -4.81
N CYS A 70 11.83 21.47 -4.51
CA CYS A 70 12.63 20.39 -5.08
C CYS A 70 12.09 19.00 -4.72
N LEU A 71 11.53 18.82 -3.51
CA LEU A 71 10.89 17.57 -3.10
C LEU A 71 9.49 17.38 -3.71
N LEU A 72 8.73 18.47 -3.88
CA LEU A 72 7.38 18.40 -4.45
C LEU A 72 7.39 18.05 -5.94
N ILE A 73 8.38 18.50 -6.71
CA ILE A 73 8.50 18.21 -8.14
C ILE A 73 8.47 16.70 -8.45
N PRO A 74 9.33 15.85 -7.86
CA PRO A 74 9.28 14.41 -8.10
C PRO A 74 8.03 13.77 -7.51
N ILE A 75 7.49 14.24 -6.38
CA ILE A 75 6.24 13.71 -5.81
C ILE A 75 5.09 13.89 -6.82
N ILE A 76 4.93 15.08 -7.37
CA ILE A 76 3.90 15.39 -8.37
C ILE A 76 4.20 14.65 -9.67
N GLY A 77 5.45 14.66 -10.14
CA GLY A 77 5.87 14.00 -11.38
C GLY A 77 5.61 12.50 -11.37
N ILE A 78 5.96 11.81 -10.28
CA ILE A 78 5.70 10.37 -10.10
C ILE A 78 4.19 10.12 -9.94
N GLY A 79 3.47 11.01 -9.26
CA GLY A 79 2.02 10.92 -9.11
C GLY A 79 1.26 11.02 -10.44
N LEU A 80 1.70 11.89 -11.35
CA LEU A 80 1.09 12.06 -12.68
C LEU A 80 1.57 11.02 -13.70
N TYR A 81 2.84 10.62 -13.65
CA TYR A 81 3.41 9.64 -14.57
C TYR A 81 4.33 8.62 -13.86
N PRO A 82 3.74 7.57 -13.25
CA PRO A 82 4.48 6.60 -12.42
C PRO A 82 5.50 5.78 -13.21
N LYS A 83 5.34 5.67 -14.54
CA LYS A 83 6.23 4.90 -15.42
C LYS A 83 7.69 5.33 -15.35
N ILE A 84 7.96 6.59 -15.01
CA ILE A 84 9.33 7.12 -14.85
C ILE A 84 10.13 6.25 -13.88
N VAL A 85 9.49 5.80 -12.80
CA VAL A 85 10.14 5.02 -11.74
C VAL A 85 9.87 3.52 -11.92
N THR A 86 8.66 3.10 -12.30
CA THR A 86 8.35 1.65 -12.38
C THR A 86 9.21 0.94 -13.42
N GLN A 87 9.49 1.58 -14.57
CA GLN A 87 10.32 1.01 -15.63
C GLN A 87 11.73 0.59 -15.18
N ILE A 88 12.26 1.25 -14.13
CA ILE A 88 13.60 0.98 -13.60
C ILE A 88 13.64 -0.38 -12.88
N TYR A 89 12.53 -0.75 -12.23
CA TYR A 89 12.45 -1.95 -11.39
C TYR A 89 11.68 -3.10 -12.06
N ASP A 90 10.91 -2.85 -13.12
CA ASP A 90 10.06 -3.85 -13.79
C ASP A 90 10.84 -5.12 -14.19
N SER A 91 12.06 -4.98 -14.74
CA SER A 91 12.88 -6.12 -15.18
C SER A 91 13.36 -6.98 -14.01
N THR A 92 13.72 -6.37 -12.89
CA THR A 92 14.18 -7.10 -11.69
C THR A 92 13.01 -7.71 -10.94
N THR A 93 11.89 -6.98 -10.79
CA THR A 93 10.70 -7.48 -10.11
C THR A 93 10.06 -8.65 -10.85
N THR A 94 10.04 -8.64 -12.18
CA THR A 94 9.52 -9.76 -12.98
C THR A 94 10.37 -11.02 -12.86
N GLN A 95 11.70 -10.89 -12.91
CA GLN A 95 12.63 -12.01 -12.70
C GLN A 95 12.50 -12.58 -11.28
N LEU A 96 12.47 -11.72 -10.26
CA LEU A 96 12.29 -12.13 -8.88
C LEU A 96 10.96 -12.85 -8.68
N THR A 97 9.89 -12.35 -9.29
CA THR A 97 8.57 -12.98 -9.25
C THR A 97 8.57 -14.35 -9.91
N ALA A 98 9.28 -14.52 -11.04
CA ALA A 98 9.40 -15.80 -11.72
C ALA A 98 10.14 -16.84 -10.87
N LEU A 99 11.24 -16.45 -10.24
CA LEU A 99 12.00 -17.31 -9.33
C LEU A 99 11.16 -17.74 -8.12
N LEU A 100 10.46 -16.80 -7.49
CA LEU A 100 9.60 -17.09 -6.33
C LEU A 100 8.42 -18.00 -6.69
N ARG A 101 7.83 -17.85 -7.87
CA ARG A 101 6.77 -18.75 -8.33
C ARG A 101 7.25 -20.19 -8.52
N GLN A 102 8.48 -20.37 -8.99
CA GLN A 102 9.06 -21.70 -9.18
C GLN A 102 9.37 -22.39 -7.83
N SER A 103 9.69 -21.63 -6.78
CA SER A 103 10.06 -22.16 -5.46
C SER A 103 8.90 -22.31 -4.46
N VAL A 104 7.66 -21.97 -4.83
CA VAL A 104 6.45 -22.17 -4.01
C VAL A 104 5.51 -23.23 -4.63
N PRO A 105 5.90 -24.53 -4.69
CA PRO A 105 5.04 -25.61 -5.19
C PRO A 105 3.91 -26.01 -4.21
N SER A 106 4.00 -25.65 -2.93
CA SER A 106 3.05 -26.13 -1.90
C SER A 106 1.62 -25.60 -2.02
N LEU A 107 1.39 -24.49 -2.75
CA LEU A 107 0.04 -23.95 -2.96
C LEU A 107 -0.69 -24.59 -4.14
N VAL A 108 0.04 -25.24 -5.07
CA VAL A 108 -0.54 -25.97 -6.20
C VAL A 108 -0.89 -27.40 -5.77
N GLU A 109 -0.04 -28.02 -4.95
CA GLU A 109 -0.23 -29.40 -4.48
C GLU A 109 -1.41 -29.52 -3.49
N GLU A 110 -1.62 -28.54 -2.61
CA GLU A 110 -2.75 -28.53 -1.66
C GLU A 110 -4.11 -28.38 -2.35
N VAL A 111 -4.19 -27.60 -3.44
CA VAL A 111 -5.42 -27.41 -4.23
C VAL A 111 -5.75 -28.67 -5.06
N GLU A 112 -4.75 -29.34 -5.63
CA GLU A 112 -4.95 -30.57 -6.41
C GLU A 112 -5.35 -31.75 -5.51
N VAL A 113 -4.77 -31.85 -4.31
CA VAL A 113 -5.15 -32.86 -3.32
C VAL A 113 -6.56 -32.59 -2.78
N ALA A 114 -6.90 -31.35 -2.40
CA ALA A 114 -8.26 -31.01 -1.95
C ALA A 114 -9.34 -31.28 -3.03
N SER A 115 -9.04 -30.93 -4.29
CA SER A 115 -9.93 -31.19 -5.44
C SER A 115 -10.10 -32.68 -5.74
N ARG A 116 -9.04 -33.49 -5.62
CA ARG A 116 -9.11 -34.95 -5.78
C ARG A 116 -9.93 -35.64 -4.68
N TYR A 117 -9.94 -35.08 -3.47
CA TYR A 117 -10.75 -35.61 -2.37
C TYR A 117 -12.24 -35.30 -2.57
N ASP A 118 -12.59 -34.10 -3.04
CA ASP A 118 -13.98 -33.75 -3.39
C ASP A 118 -14.54 -34.59 -4.55
N LEU A 119 -13.70 -34.93 -5.53
CA LEU A 119 -14.07 -35.85 -6.62
C LEU A 119 -14.19 -37.31 -6.16
N ALA A 120 -13.38 -37.74 -5.19
CA ALA A 120 -13.42 -39.09 -4.64
C ALA A 120 -14.61 -39.33 -3.69
N VAL A 121 -15.08 -38.30 -2.97
CA VAL A 121 -16.25 -38.39 -2.09
C VAL A 121 -17.56 -38.41 -2.87
N LYS A 122 -17.58 -37.92 -4.11
CA LYS A 122 -18.75 -37.91 -5.00
C LYS A 122 -18.86 -39.17 -5.88
N ALA A 123 -18.68 -40.35 -5.28
CA ALA A 123 -18.84 -41.64 -5.95
C ALA A 123 -20.31 -41.88 -6.40
N PRO A 124 -20.54 -42.66 -7.48
CA PRO A 124 -21.76 -42.61 -8.26
C PRO A 124 -22.95 -43.29 -7.56
N ILE A 125 -24.13 -42.69 -7.72
CA ILE A 125 -25.41 -43.31 -7.36
C ILE A 125 -25.65 -44.46 -8.33
N ILE A 126 -25.47 -45.69 -7.85
CA ILE A 126 -25.86 -46.91 -8.57
C ILE A 126 -27.40 -46.98 -8.47
N LYS A 127 -28.07 -46.94 -9.63
CA LYS A 127 -29.53 -47.15 -9.78
C LYS A 127 -29.92 -48.59 -9.50
#